data_AF-A0A656YVB3-F1
#
_entry.id   AF-A0A656YVB3-F1
#
_cell.length_a   1.000
_cell.length_b   1.000
_cell.length_c   1.000
_cell.angle_alpha   90.00
_cell.angle_beta   90.00
_cell.angle_gamma   90.00
#
_symmetry.space_group_name_H-M   'P 1'
#
loop_
_entity.id
_entity.type
_entity.pdbx_description
1 polymer ?
#
loop_
_entity_poly.entity_id
_entity_poly.type
_entity_poly.pdbx_seq_one_letter_code
_entity_poly.pdbx_strand_id
1 'polypeptide(L)'
;MNKAEKSDKTKILNFLREKSGEPFCDDCLSLETGVSPPDRVYRICRREWGRGKIVRAWGGKCAKCGEQKILNYVPYGERSPTDVNLPVFSGDNF
;
A
#
# COMPACT_ATOMS: atom_id res chain seq x y z
N MET A 1 9.42 8.35 14.61
CA MET A 1 8.79 8.85 13.36
C MET A 1 8.39 10.30 13.58
N ASN A 2 8.81 11.22 12.71
CA ASN A 2 8.42 12.63 12.79
C ASN A 2 6.94 12.80 12.40
N LYS A 3 6.28 13.87 12.89
CA LYS A 3 4.83 14.11 12.70
C LYS A 3 4.42 14.13 11.22
N ALA A 4 5.26 14.68 10.34
CA ALA A 4 5.03 14.69 8.89
C ALA A 4 5.01 13.29 8.27
N GLU A 5 5.95 12.41 8.65
CA GLU A 5 6.00 11.03 8.12
C GLU A 5 4.78 10.19 8.57
N LYS A 6 4.22 10.48 9.75
CA LYS A 6 2.98 9.85 10.21
C LYS A 6 1.76 10.26 9.37
N SER A 7 1.70 11.54 8.97
CA SER A 7 0.64 12.07 8.10
C SER A 7 0.70 11.42 6.71
N ASP A 8 1.88 11.40 6.10
CA ASP A 8 2.05 10.87 4.74
C ASP A 8 1.81 9.37 4.64
N LYS A 9 2.25 8.62 5.66
CA LYS A 9 1.86 7.21 5.81
C LYS A 9 0.35 7.04 5.80
N THR A 10 -0.36 7.87 6.56
CA THR A 10 -1.82 7.75 6.70
C THR A 10 -2.52 8.02 5.36
N LYS A 11 -2.07 9.03 4.61
CA LYS A 11 -2.58 9.32 3.26
C LYS A 11 -2.42 8.13 2.32
N ILE A 12 -1.21 7.55 2.27
CA ILE A 12 -0.92 6.41 1.39
C ILE A 12 -1.77 5.19 1.76
N LEU A 13 -1.83 4.84 3.05
CA LEU A 13 -2.59 3.67 3.49
C LEU A 13 -4.09 3.85 3.30
N ASN A 14 -4.63 5.05 3.55
CA ASN A 14 -6.05 5.32 3.31
C ASN A 14 -6.38 5.20 1.82
N PHE A 15 -5.56 5.80 0.94
CA PHE A 15 -5.75 5.67 -0.51
C PHE A 15 -5.74 4.20 -0.96
N LEU A 16 -4.76 3.41 -0.51
CA LEU A 16 -4.67 1.99 -0.86
C LEU A 16 -5.83 1.15 -0.30
N ARG A 17 -6.45 1.56 0.82
CA ARG A 17 -7.65 0.92 1.38
C ARG A 17 -8.92 1.32 0.65
N GLU A 18 -9.03 2.59 0.25
CA GLU A 18 -10.12 3.07 -0.61
C GLU A 18 -10.10 2.37 -1.97
N LYS A 19 -8.89 2.03 -2.44
CA LYS A 19 -8.62 1.28 -3.67
C LYS A 19 -8.22 -0.18 -3.41
N SER A 20 -8.78 -0.81 -2.37
CA SER A 20 -8.47 -2.21 -2.04
C SER A 20 -8.52 -3.11 -3.26
N GLY A 21 -7.46 -3.89 -3.45
CA GLY A 21 -7.28 -4.81 -4.57
C GLY A 21 -6.70 -4.21 -5.84
N GLU A 22 -6.64 -2.89 -5.97
CA GLU A 22 -6.01 -2.21 -7.11
C GLU A 22 -4.52 -1.95 -6.84
N PRO A 23 -3.60 -2.39 -7.73
CA PRO A 23 -2.17 -2.24 -7.50
C PRO A 23 -1.58 -0.97 -8.12
N PHE A 24 -0.85 -0.17 -7.32
CA PHE A 24 -0.28 1.12 -7.74
C PHE A 24 1.24 1.17 -7.59
N CYS A 25 1.93 1.77 -8.56
CA CYS A 25 3.36 2.05 -8.45
C CYS A 25 3.64 3.25 -7.52
N ASP A 26 4.89 3.38 -7.05
CA ASP A 26 5.29 4.44 -6.12
C ASP A 26 5.12 5.85 -6.72
N ASP A 27 5.37 6.03 -8.02
CA ASP A 27 5.18 7.31 -8.72
C ASP A 27 3.71 7.74 -8.73
N CYS A 28 2.81 6.81 -9.08
CA CYS A 28 1.38 7.08 -9.12
C CYS A 28 0.84 7.35 -7.71
N LEU A 29 1.30 6.61 -6.71
CA LEU A 29 0.95 6.88 -5.32
C LEU A 29 1.42 8.26 -4.86
N SER A 30 2.61 8.68 -5.26
CA SER A 30 3.13 10.03 -4.97
C SER A 30 2.20 11.12 -5.53
N LEU A 31 1.78 10.96 -6.78
CA LEU A 31 0.84 11.88 -7.45
C LEU A 31 -0.55 11.87 -6.80
N GLU A 32 -1.11 10.70 -6.52
CA GLU A 32 -2.47 10.57 -5.96
C GLU A 32 -2.58 11.06 -4.52
N THR A 33 -1.56 10.79 -3.71
CA THR A 33 -1.58 11.12 -2.27
C THR A 33 -0.97 12.50 -1.96
N GLY A 34 -0.35 13.13 -2.97
CA GLY A 34 0.45 14.34 -2.81
C GLY A 34 1.70 14.14 -1.95
N VAL A 35 2.13 12.90 -1.69
CA VAL A 35 3.31 12.60 -0.91
C VAL A 35 4.53 12.61 -1.83
N SER A 36 5.31 13.67 -1.74
CA SER A 36 6.54 13.84 -2.51
C SER A 36 7.80 13.74 -1.62
N PRO A 37 8.95 13.34 -2.17
CA PRO A 37 9.14 12.73 -3.51
C PRO A 37 8.69 11.26 -3.57
N PRO A 38 8.64 10.62 -4.77
CA PRO A 38 8.37 9.19 -4.92
C PRO A 38 9.26 8.27 -4.05
N ASP A 39 10.52 8.63 -3.82
CA ASP A 39 11.43 7.90 -2.91
C ASP A 39 10.90 7.82 -1.47
N ARG A 40 10.13 8.83 -1.05
CA ARG A 40 9.51 8.85 0.26
C ARG A 40 8.35 7.86 0.32
N VAL A 41 7.55 7.77 -0.74
CA VAL A 41 6.50 6.76 -0.90
C VAL A 41 7.12 5.37 -0.87
N TYR A 42 8.19 5.14 -1.63
CA TYR A 42 8.92 3.89 -1.65
C TYR A 42 9.36 3.45 -0.24
N ARG A 43 9.99 4.35 0.52
CA ARG A 43 10.43 4.08 1.90
C ARG A 43 9.27 3.75 2.84
N ILE A 44 8.17 4.52 2.76
CA ILE A 44 6.97 4.29 3.58
C ILE A 44 6.39 2.92 3.24
N CYS A 45 6.13 2.67 1.97
CA CYS A 45 5.49 1.44 1.54
C CYS A 45 6.40 0.22 1.82
N ARG A 46 7.72 0.32 1.67
CA ARG A 46 8.66 -0.76 2.01
C ARG A 46 8.57 -1.11 3.49
N ARG A 47 8.48 -0.09 4.36
CA ARG A 47 8.31 -0.29 5.81
C ARG A 47 6.96 -0.92 6.14
N GLU A 48 5.88 -0.46 5.51
CA GLU A 48 4.53 -0.97 5.79
C GLU A 48 4.32 -2.39 5.22
N TRP A 49 4.97 -2.72 4.11
CA TRP A 49 5.08 -4.09 3.62
C TRP A 49 5.79 -5.00 4.63
N GLY A 50 6.94 -4.57 5.17
CA GLY A 50 7.62 -5.29 6.25
C GLY A 50 6.81 -5.42 7.55
N ARG A 51 5.70 -4.69 7.68
CA ARG A 51 4.74 -4.76 8.80
C ARG A 51 3.46 -5.52 8.43
N GLY A 52 3.36 -6.07 7.23
CA GLY A 52 2.19 -6.77 6.73
C GLY A 52 0.94 -5.88 6.60
N LYS A 53 1.10 -4.58 6.35
CA LYS A 53 -0.03 -3.64 6.16
C LYS A 53 -0.41 -3.40 4.71
N ILE A 54 0.46 -3.78 3.79
CA ILE A 54 0.25 -3.74 2.35
C ILE A 54 1.00 -4.92 1.74
N VAL A 55 0.60 -5.31 0.53
CA VAL A 55 1.35 -6.23 -0.31
C VAL A 55 2.20 -5.44 -1.30
N ARG A 56 3.42 -5.92 -1.55
CA ARG A 56 4.31 -5.44 -2.61
C ARG A 56 4.48 -6.53 -3.67
N ALA A 57 4.11 -6.25 -4.92
CA ALA A 57 4.27 -7.18 -6.05
C ALA A 57 5.27 -6.63 -7.06
N TRP A 58 6.12 -7.50 -7.62
CA TRP A 58 7.16 -7.12 -8.58
C TRP A 58 6.73 -7.51 -10.01
N GLY A 59 6.97 -6.62 -10.98
CA GLY A 59 6.68 -6.89 -12.40
C GLY A 59 5.19 -6.84 -12.78
N GLY A 60 4.33 -6.33 -11.90
CA GLY A 60 2.89 -6.18 -12.16
C GLY A 60 2.57 -4.91 -12.95
N LYS A 61 1.36 -4.86 -13.54
CA LYS A 61 0.82 -3.68 -14.23
C LYS A 61 0.14 -2.71 -13.27
N CYS A 62 0.59 -1.45 -13.23
CA CYS A 62 -0.03 -0.40 -12.40
C CYS A 62 -1.47 -0.12 -12.87
N ALA A 63 -2.43 -0.05 -11.94
CA ALA A 63 -3.83 0.25 -12.23
C ALA A 63 -4.04 1.66 -12.84
N LYS A 64 -3.15 2.61 -12.53
CA LYS A 64 -3.24 3.99 -13.02
C LYS A 64 -2.48 4.20 -14.34
N CYS A 65 -1.16 3.98 -14.35
CA CYS A 65 -0.34 4.29 -15.54
C CYS A 65 -0.24 3.12 -16.53
N GLY A 66 -0.62 1.90 -16.14
CA GLY A 66 -0.54 0.73 -17.00
C GLY A 66 0.88 0.21 -17.27
N GLU A 67 1.91 0.80 -16.67
CA GLU A 67 3.30 0.35 -16.82
C GLU A 67 3.63 -0.83 -15.89
N GLN A 68 4.59 -1.67 -16.30
CA GLN A 68 5.11 -2.75 -15.47
C GLN A 68 6.12 -2.23 -14.43
N LYS A 69 5.78 -2.30 -13.15
CA LYS A 69 6.56 -1.73 -12.05
C LYS A 69 6.47 -2.58 -10.76
N ILE A 70 7.16 -2.12 -9.72
CA ILE A 70 6.87 -2.55 -8.35
C ILE A 70 5.56 -1.89 -7.92
N LEU A 71 4.61 -2.69 -7.47
CA LEU A 71 3.28 -2.25 -7.11
C LEU A 71 2.98 -2.46 -5.64
N ASN A 72 2.11 -1.62 -5.12
CA ASN A 72 1.63 -1.60 -3.75
C ASN A 72 0.10 -1.69 -3.76
N TYR A 73 -0.47 -2.56 -2.93
CA TYR A 73 -1.91 -2.65 -2.73
C TYR A 73 -2.26 -3.20 -1.35
N VAL A 74 -3.49 -2.96 -0.93
CA VAL A 74 -4.12 -3.65 0.20
C VAL A 74 -5.05 -4.71 -0.38
N PRO A 75 -4.96 -5.99 0.01
CA PRO A 75 -5.82 -7.04 -0.54
C PRO A 75 -7.30 -6.79 -0.19
N TYR A 76 -8.21 -7.33 -1.00
CA TYR A 76 -9.64 -7.31 -0.69
C TYR A 76 -9.88 -8.01 0.66
N GLY A 77 -10.57 -7.33 1.57
CA GLY A 77 -10.93 -7.89 2.89
C GLY A 77 -10.18 -7.26 4.07
N GLU A 78 -9.11 -6.49 3.87
CA GLU A 78 -8.54 -5.61 4.90
C GLU A 78 -9.35 -4.30 5.01
N ARG A 79 -10.65 -4.42 5.32
CA ARG A 79 -11.48 -3.26 5.71
C ARG A 79 -11.07 -2.79 7.12
N SER A 80 -11.40 -1.54 7.44
CA SER A 80 -10.94 -0.79 8.62
C SER A 80 -10.93 -1.55 9.95
N PRO A 81 -10.06 -1.17 10.92
CA PRO A 81 -9.96 -1.81 12.25
C PRO A 81 -11.21 -1.72 13.13
N THR A 82 -12.32 -1.17 12.65
CA THR A 82 -13.59 -1.18 13.37
C THR A 82 -14.22 -2.57 13.46
N ASP A 83 -13.78 -3.54 12.65
CA ASP A 83 -14.52 -4.80 12.49
C ASP A 83 -13.70 -6.11 12.63
N VAL A 84 -12.42 -6.11 13.00
CA VAL A 84 -11.60 -7.34 12.95
C VAL A 84 -11.05 -7.80 14.30
N ASN A 85 -11.93 -8.44 15.08
CA ASN A 85 -11.58 -9.47 16.05
C ASN A 85 -11.47 -10.84 15.35
N LEU A 86 -10.58 -11.01 14.36
CA LEU A 86 -10.26 -12.35 13.84
C LEU A 86 -8.80 -12.47 13.36
N PRO A 87 -8.14 -13.62 13.63
CA PRO A 87 -6.77 -13.88 13.20
C PRO A 87 -6.72 -14.18 11.70
N VAL A 88 -6.03 -13.34 10.94
CA VAL A 88 -5.74 -13.60 9.53
C VAL A 88 -4.35 -14.22 9.42
N PHE A 89 -4.27 -15.54 9.56
CA PHE A 89 -3.23 -16.37 8.94
C PHE A 89 -3.79 -17.79 8.79
N SER A 90 -4.22 -18.13 7.57
CA SER A 90 -4.21 -19.52 7.11
C SER A 90 -3.40 -19.51 5.83
N GLY A 91 -2.14 -19.91 5.96
CA GLY A 91 -1.31 -20.25 4.82
C GLY A 91 -1.81 -21.57 4.26
N ASP A 92 -2.07 -21.61 2.96
CA ASP A 92 -2.31 -22.86 2.26
C ASP A 92 -1.06 -23.25 1.47
N ASN A 93 -0.61 -24.45 1.81
CA ASN A 93 0.45 -25.23 1.20
C ASN A 93 0.29 -25.36 -0.31
N PHE A 94 1.40 -25.27 -1.04
CA PHE A 94 1.68 -26.07 -2.23
C PHE A 94 3.17 -26.37 -2.31
#